data_AF-A0A1H9Y0Q0-F1
#
_entry.id   AF-A0A1H9Y0Q0-F1
#
_cell.length_a   1.000
_cell.length_b   1.000
_cell.length_c   1.000
_cell.angle_alpha   90.00
_cell.angle_beta   90.00
_cell.angle_gamma   90.00
#
_symmetry.space_group_name_H-M   'P 1'
#
loop_
_entity.id
_entity.type
_entity.pdbx_description
1 polymer ?
#
loop_
_entity_poly.entity_id
_entity_poly.type
_entity_poly.pdbx_seq_one_letter_code
_entity_poly.pdbx_strand_id
1 'polypeptide(L)'
;MDQKTFNKVRVAGLVINEIEDLAPKMYPYVEFVKNEDESEGKYSVTPLSGEGLEMHEMLQNKYQKWYACVLELLEQYYPEKAEEFTQAYENAIPYVTLECKPRVPNSCKMQFEFVKYLTAQKTILSHLFSRISTMEITESEPDTIESEDVGITGGEISLEMKALLFKQAIKPVLDEEIQKFMDKLAQEECALSEVTDLSEDIIASDAADIEQIKTKCARLQQTCRKDALCTENIKQLAPLFNIISRL
;
A
#
# COMPACT_ATOMS: atom_id res chain seq x y z
N MET A 1 8.20 -21.55 9.73
CA MET A 1 8.33 -20.18 9.16
C MET A 1 7.69 -19.19 10.13
N ASP A 2 8.28 -18.02 10.32
CA ASP A 2 7.77 -17.03 11.26
C ASP A 2 6.58 -16.21 10.70
N GLN A 3 5.72 -15.71 11.60
CA GLN A 3 4.51 -14.96 11.25
C GLN A 3 4.80 -13.67 10.47
N LYS A 4 5.96 -13.04 10.71
CA LYS A 4 6.36 -11.80 10.03
C LYS A 4 6.62 -12.06 8.54
N THR A 5 7.24 -13.18 8.19
CA THR A 5 7.41 -13.62 6.80
C THR A 5 6.07 -13.85 6.09
N PHE A 6 5.14 -14.56 6.73
CA PHE A 6 3.80 -14.79 6.15
C PHE A 6 3.06 -13.45 5.88
N ASN A 7 3.15 -12.51 6.82
CA ASN A 7 2.57 -11.18 6.66
C ASN A 7 3.22 -10.38 5.52
N LYS A 8 4.55 -10.44 5.35
CA LYS A 8 5.24 -9.78 4.22
C LYS A 8 4.67 -10.24 2.87
N VAL A 9 4.42 -11.54 2.71
CA VAL A 9 3.88 -12.11 1.45
C VAL A 9 2.44 -11.66 1.21
N ARG A 10 1.62 -11.57 2.27
CA ARG A 10 0.27 -11.01 2.18
C ARG A 10 0.26 -9.54 1.78
N VAL A 11 1.12 -8.72 2.39
CA VAL A 11 1.28 -7.30 2.05
C VAL A 11 1.73 -7.15 0.60
N ALA A 12 2.68 -7.97 0.14
CA ALA A 12 3.08 -7.99 -1.26
C ALA A 12 1.90 -8.28 -2.20
N GLY A 13 0.98 -9.18 -1.81
CA GLY A 13 -0.25 -9.49 -2.53
C GLY A 13 -1.24 -8.31 -2.59
N LEU A 14 -1.32 -7.49 -1.54
CA LEU A 14 -2.16 -6.29 -1.53
C LEU A 14 -1.57 -5.19 -2.43
N VAL A 15 -0.27 -4.94 -2.30
CA VAL A 15 0.41 -3.88 -3.05
C VAL A 15 0.38 -4.13 -4.56
N ILE A 16 0.47 -5.40 -5.01
CA ILE A 16 0.33 -5.69 -6.45
C ILE A 16 -1.08 -5.38 -6.99
N ASN A 17 -2.14 -5.53 -6.20
CA ASN A 17 -3.48 -5.14 -6.62
C ASN A 17 -3.58 -3.60 -6.72
N GLU A 18 -2.95 -2.86 -5.79
CA GLU A 18 -2.90 -1.39 -5.91
C GLU A 18 -2.13 -0.93 -7.17
N ILE A 19 -1.03 -1.62 -7.51
CA ILE A 19 -0.27 -1.37 -8.75
C ILE A 19 -1.16 -1.64 -9.98
N GLU A 20 -1.90 -2.75 -9.97
CA GLU A 20 -2.85 -3.12 -11.03
C GLU A 20 -3.98 -2.09 -11.18
N ASP A 21 -4.44 -1.48 -10.08
CA ASP A 21 -5.47 -0.43 -10.10
C ASP A 21 -4.93 0.95 -10.52
N LEU A 22 -3.66 1.24 -10.24
CA LEU A 22 -3.02 2.51 -10.57
C LEU A 22 -2.61 2.59 -12.04
N ALA A 23 -2.09 1.50 -12.60
CA ALA A 23 -1.53 1.50 -13.95
C ALA A 23 -2.52 1.97 -15.04
N PRO A 24 -3.80 1.51 -15.08
CA PRO A 24 -4.79 2.00 -16.03
C PRO A 24 -5.08 3.50 -15.94
N LYS A 25 -4.82 4.13 -14.80
CA LYS A 25 -5.10 5.56 -14.57
C LYS A 25 -3.99 6.45 -15.12
N MET A 26 -2.77 5.95 -15.23
CA MET A 26 -1.62 6.68 -15.78
C MET A 26 -1.65 6.71 -17.32
N TYR A 27 -1.94 5.60 -17.99
CA TYR A 27 -1.86 5.49 -19.45
C TYR A 27 -2.72 6.48 -20.27
N PRO A 28 -3.88 6.98 -19.79
CA PRO A 28 -4.63 8.04 -20.46
C PRO A 28 -3.86 9.35 -20.62
N TYR A 29 -2.84 9.62 -19.80
CA TYR A 29 -2.02 10.84 -19.85
C TYR A 29 -0.80 10.69 -20.77
N VAL A 30 -0.56 9.50 -21.32
CA VAL A 30 0.59 9.21 -22.17
C VAL A 30 0.38 9.77 -23.57
N GLU A 31 1.25 10.70 -23.95
CA GLU A 31 1.36 11.24 -25.30
C GLU A 31 2.60 10.73 -26.02
N PHE A 32 2.57 10.73 -27.35
CA PHE A 32 3.63 10.17 -28.19
C PHE A 32 4.23 11.22 -29.10
N VAL A 33 5.56 11.22 -29.19
CA VAL A 33 6.33 12.00 -30.16
C VAL A 33 6.99 11.04 -31.14
N LYS A 34 6.93 11.35 -32.43
CA LYS A 34 7.61 10.55 -33.45
C LYS A 34 9.11 10.85 -33.39
N ASN A 35 9.94 9.81 -33.34
CA ASN A 35 11.39 9.97 -33.34
C ASN A 35 11.88 10.39 -34.74
N GLU A 36 12.86 11.28 -34.80
CA GLU A 36 13.52 11.67 -36.06
C GLU A 36 14.38 10.53 -36.62
N ASP A 37 15.01 9.76 -35.73
CA ASP A 37 15.75 8.54 -36.04
C ASP A 37 14.92 7.31 -35.63
N GLU A 38 14.45 6.53 -36.63
CA GLU A 38 13.62 5.33 -36.42
C GLU A 38 14.44 4.07 -36.05
N SER A 39 15.78 4.17 -35.95
CA SER A 39 16.67 3.02 -35.69
C SER A 39 16.49 2.38 -34.30
N GLU A 40 16.07 3.16 -33.30
CA GLU A 40 15.85 2.67 -31.93
C GLU A 40 14.36 2.49 -31.56
N GLY A 41 13.45 2.81 -32.49
CA GLY A 41 11.99 2.78 -32.31
C GLY A 41 11.32 4.02 -32.91
N LYS A 42 10.03 3.90 -33.25
CA LYS A 42 9.34 4.91 -34.07
C LYS A 42 8.77 6.08 -33.27
N TYR A 43 8.42 5.84 -32.01
CA TYR A 43 7.86 6.84 -31.11
C TYR A 43 8.56 6.80 -29.75
N SER A 44 8.55 7.94 -29.06
CA SER A 44 8.90 8.12 -27.66
C SER A 44 7.70 8.70 -26.91
N VAL A 45 7.72 8.58 -25.58
CA VAL A 45 6.67 9.12 -24.70
C VAL A 45 7.05 10.53 -24.28
N THR A 46 6.11 11.48 -24.40
CA THR A 46 6.29 12.84 -23.87
C THR A 46 6.36 12.81 -22.34
N PRO A 47 7.22 13.61 -21.69
CA PRO A 47 7.19 13.75 -20.24
C PRO A 47 5.78 14.10 -19.72
N LEU A 48 5.34 13.37 -18.71
CA LEU A 48 4.03 13.61 -18.08
C LEU A 48 4.05 14.92 -17.29
N SER A 49 2.87 15.52 -17.10
CA SER A 49 2.69 16.72 -16.29
C SER A 49 1.37 16.67 -15.50
N GLY A 50 1.27 17.48 -14.44
CA GLY A 50 0.08 17.55 -13.58
C GLY A 50 -0.26 16.19 -12.94
N GLU A 51 -1.55 15.86 -12.94
CA GLU A 51 -2.10 14.62 -12.35
C GLU A 51 -1.45 13.34 -12.91
N GLY A 52 -1.10 13.34 -14.21
CA GLY A 52 -0.42 12.21 -14.84
C GLY A 52 0.97 11.94 -14.26
N LEU A 53 1.72 13.01 -13.95
CA LEU A 53 3.05 12.90 -13.32
C LEU A 53 2.95 12.37 -11.89
N GLU A 54 2.01 12.90 -11.10
CA GLU A 54 1.80 12.44 -9.70
C GLU A 54 1.45 10.95 -9.64
N MET A 55 0.57 10.48 -10.55
CA MET A 55 0.22 9.06 -10.65
C MET A 55 1.39 8.19 -11.11
N HIS A 56 2.20 8.69 -12.05
CA HIS A 56 3.37 8.00 -12.55
C HIS A 56 4.44 7.82 -11.46
N GLU A 57 4.76 8.88 -10.71
CA GLU A 57 5.68 8.82 -9.58
C GLU A 57 5.19 7.85 -8.49
N MET A 58 3.90 7.86 -8.18
CA MET A 58 3.31 6.94 -7.22
C MET A 58 3.42 5.49 -7.68
N LEU A 59 3.08 5.20 -8.94
CA LEU A 59 3.16 3.88 -9.54
C LEU A 59 4.61 3.37 -9.53
N GLN A 60 5.56 4.18 -10.02
CA GLN A 60 6.96 3.81 -10.12
C GLN A 60 7.56 3.51 -8.74
N ASN A 61 7.35 4.39 -7.76
CA ASN A 61 7.85 4.20 -6.40
C ASN A 61 7.27 2.96 -5.73
N LYS A 62 5.95 2.72 -5.86
CA LYS A 62 5.31 1.51 -5.33
C LYS A 62 5.86 0.26 -6.00
N TYR A 63 5.98 0.27 -7.32
CA TYR A 63 6.40 -0.90 -8.08
C TYR A 63 7.86 -1.31 -7.78
N GLN A 64 8.77 -0.34 -7.68
CA GLN A 64 10.18 -0.60 -7.33
C GLN A 64 10.33 -1.18 -5.92
N LYS A 65 9.67 -0.56 -4.92
CA LYS A 65 9.72 -1.04 -3.52
C LYS A 65 9.10 -2.43 -3.39
N TRP A 66 7.98 -2.65 -4.08
CA TRP A 66 7.30 -3.95 -4.11
C TRP A 66 8.18 -5.04 -4.73
N TYR A 67 8.83 -4.76 -5.86
CA TYR A 67 9.74 -5.70 -6.50
C TYR A 67 10.87 -6.15 -5.57
N ALA A 68 11.56 -5.20 -4.93
CA ALA A 68 12.66 -5.51 -4.01
C ALA A 68 12.20 -6.40 -2.85
N CYS A 69 11.03 -6.10 -2.28
CA CYS A 69 10.44 -6.88 -1.19
C CYS A 69 10.08 -8.31 -1.64
N VAL A 70 9.47 -8.47 -2.82
CA VAL A 70 9.10 -9.79 -3.33
C VAL A 70 10.32 -10.61 -3.74
N LEU A 71 11.34 -9.98 -4.32
CA LEU A 71 12.58 -10.66 -4.67
C LEU A 71 13.26 -11.25 -3.44
N GLU A 72 13.37 -10.49 -2.34
CA GLU A 72 13.90 -10.98 -1.05
C GLU A 72 13.15 -12.25 -0.58
N LEU A 73 11.80 -12.23 -0.66
CA LEU A 73 10.98 -13.38 -0.29
C LEU A 73 11.16 -14.58 -1.23
N LEU A 74 11.30 -14.34 -2.54
CA LEU A 74 11.54 -15.38 -3.53
C LEU A 74 12.92 -16.01 -3.33
N GLU A 75 13.97 -15.23 -3.17
CA GLU A 75 15.33 -15.74 -2.93
C GLU A 75 15.38 -16.64 -1.69
N GLN A 76 14.60 -16.30 -0.65
CA GLN A 76 14.57 -17.05 0.59
C GLN A 76 13.69 -18.30 0.56
N TYR A 77 12.51 -18.25 -0.08
CA TYR A 77 11.49 -19.30 0.04
C TYR A 77 11.07 -19.95 -1.28
N TYR A 78 11.43 -19.36 -2.42
CA TYR A 78 11.15 -19.89 -3.75
C TYR A 78 12.24 -19.52 -4.78
N PRO A 79 13.52 -19.83 -4.52
CA PRO A 79 14.65 -19.30 -5.30
C PRO A 79 14.61 -19.73 -6.77
N GLU A 80 14.05 -20.90 -7.08
CA GLU A 80 13.93 -21.39 -8.45
C GLU A 80 13.00 -20.55 -9.35
N LYS A 81 12.24 -19.60 -8.77
CA LYS A 81 11.41 -18.63 -9.51
C LYS A 81 11.93 -17.20 -9.46
N ALA A 82 13.00 -16.92 -8.72
CA ALA A 82 13.54 -15.56 -8.60
C ALA A 82 14.02 -14.99 -9.94
N GLU A 83 14.64 -15.81 -10.79
CA GLU A 83 15.10 -15.40 -12.13
C GLU A 83 13.91 -15.10 -13.06
N GLU A 84 12.90 -15.97 -13.09
CA GLU A 84 11.68 -15.77 -13.89
C GLU A 84 10.92 -14.51 -13.45
N PHE A 85 10.85 -14.26 -12.14
CA PHE A 85 10.26 -13.05 -11.57
C PHE A 85 11.04 -11.79 -11.97
N THR A 86 12.37 -11.83 -11.87
CA THR A 86 13.25 -10.71 -12.25
C THR A 86 13.14 -10.41 -13.73
N GLN A 87 13.16 -11.43 -14.59
CA GLN A 87 12.97 -11.24 -16.02
C GLN A 87 11.60 -10.62 -16.34
N ALA A 88 10.54 -11.04 -15.65
CA ALA A 88 9.22 -10.44 -15.82
C ALA A 88 9.21 -8.97 -15.37
N TYR A 89 9.91 -8.61 -14.29
CA TYR A 89 10.07 -7.24 -13.83
C TYR A 89 10.86 -6.37 -14.82
N GLU A 90 12.01 -6.85 -15.29
CA GLU A 90 12.85 -6.16 -16.27
C GLU A 90 12.12 -5.90 -17.59
N ASN A 91 11.24 -6.82 -17.99
CA ASN A 91 10.39 -6.59 -19.16
C ASN A 91 9.25 -5.59 -18.89
N ALA A 92 8.80 -5.47 -17.64
CA ALA A 92 7.74 -4.53 -17.26
C ALA A 92 8.28 -3.09 -17.06
N ILE A 93 9.52 -2.94 -16.58
CA ILE A 93 10.07 -1.65 -16.15
C ILE A 93 10.03 -0.56 -17.23
N PRO A 94 10.24 -0.81 -18.54
CA PRO A 94 10.19 0.24 -19.56
C PRO A 94 8.78 0.83 -19.73
N TYR A 95 7.73 0.09 -19.35
CA TYR A 95 6.35 0.55 -19.41
C TYR A 95 5.93 1.31 -18.15
N VAL A 96 6.67 1.15 -17.05
CA VAL A 96 6.48 1.88 -15.80
C VAL A 96 7.30 3.16 -15.79
N THR A 97 8.54 3.13 -16.29
CA THR A 97 9.40 4.32 -16.43
C THR A 97 9.07 5.15 -17.66
N LEU A 98 8.24 4.62 -18.57
CA LEU A 98 7.88 5.21 -19.87
C LEU A 98 9.07 5.37 -20.82
N GLU A 99 10.17 4.65 -20.58
CA GLU A 99 11.36 4.61 -21.44
C GLU A 99 11.18 3.66 -22.65
N CYS A 100 10.04 2.98 -22.75
CA CYS A 100 9.75 2.12 -23.90
C CYS A 100 9.70 2.93 -25.21
N LYS A 101 10.14 2.31 -26.30
CA LYS A 101 10.16 2.90 -27.65
C LYS A 101 9.14 2.19 -28.55
N PRO A 102 7.85 2.52 -28.46
CA PRO A 102 6.82 1.77 -29.15
C PRO A 102 6.87 2.01 -30.66
N ARG A 103 6.52 0.96 -31.43
CA ARG A 103 6.39 1.05 -32.90
C ARG A 103 5.14 1.79 -33.35
N VAL A 104 4.14 1.89 -32.48
CA VAL A 104 2.84 2.54 -32.72
C VAL A 104 2.47 3.40 -31.52
N PRO A 105 1.88 4.59 -31.71
CA PRO A 105 1.53 5.49 -30.62
C PRO A 105 0.22 5.02 -29.98
N ASN A 106 0.29 3.98 -29.14
CA ASN A 106 -0.87 3.32 -28.58
C ASN A 106 -0.65 3.01 -27.09
N SER A 107 -1.21 3.87 -26.24
CA SER A 107 -1.13 3.75 -24.78
C SER A 107 -1.86 2.50 -24.26
N CYS A 108 -2.98 2.10 -24.87
CA CYS A 108 -3.66 0.85 -24.54
C CYS A 108 -2.77 -0.38 -24.79
N LYS A 109 -1.94 -0.35 -25.84
CA LYS A 109 -0.98 -1.42 -26.13
C LYS A 109 0.16 -1.45 -25.11
N MET A 110 0.66 -0.29 -24.68
CA MET A 110 1.64 -0.21 -23.60
C MET A 110 1.09 -0.75 -22.29
N GLN A 111 -0.14 -0.35 -21.93
CA GLN A 111 -0.85 -0.88 -20.78
C GLN A 111 -0.99 -2.40 -20.84
N PHE A 112 -1.39 -2.93 -21.99
CA PHE A 112 -1.53 -4.38 -22.18
C PHE A 112 -0.20 -5.12 -21.95
N GLU A 113 0.91 -4.63 -22.51
CA GLU A 113 2.22 -5.25 -22.30
C GLU A 113 2.66 -5.17 -20.83
N PHE A 114 2.46 -4.04 -20.16
CA PHE A 114 2.72 -3.93 -18.72
C PHE A 114 1.90 -4.95 -17.91
N VAL A 115 0.58 -5.01 -18.13
CA VAL A 115 -0.33 -5.93 -17.43
C VAL A 115 0.05 -7.38 -17.66
N LYS A 116 0.48 -7.75 -18.86
CA LYS A 116 0.97 -9.09 -19.18
C LYS A 116 2.16 -9.50 -18.30
N TYR A 117 3.16 -8.62 -18.16
CA TYR A 117 4.32 -8.91 -17.32
C TYR A 117 3.97 -8.86 -15.82
N LEU A 118 3.11 -7.93 -15.41
CA LEU A 118 2.60 -7.86 -14.04
C LEU A 118 1.83 -9.14 -13.67
N THR A 119 1.05 -9.70 -14.61
CA THR A 119 0.32 -10.96 -14.41
C THR A 119 1.28 -12.12 -14.17
N ALA A 120 2.37 -12.23 -14.93
CA ALA A 120 3.38 -13.26 -14.72
C ALA A 120 3.99 -13.16 -13.31
N GLN A 121 4.32 -11.95 -12.87
CA GLN A 121 4.83 -11.71 -11.52
C GLN A 121 3.80 -12.05 -10.43
N LYS A 122 2.52 -11.72 -10.65
CA LYS A 122 1.39 -12.05 -9.76
C LYS A 122 1.19 -13.56 -9.63
N THR A 123 1.33 -14.31 -10.72
CA THR A 123 1.28 -15.79 -10.69
C THR A 123 2.40 -16.36 -9.84
N ILE A 124 3.63 -15.87 -10.01
CA ILE A 124 4.79 -16.32 -9.20
C ILE A 124 4.57 -15.99 -7.72
N LEU A 125 4.11 -14.77 -7.40
CA LEU A 125 3.78 -14.37 -6.03
C LEU A 125 2.65 -15.22 -5.44
N SER A 126 1.64 -15.59 -6.23
CA SER A 126 0.54 -16.46 -5.77
C SER A 126 1.04 -17.87 -5.45
N HIS A 127 1.98 -18.41 -6.26
CA HIS A 127 2.62 -19.68 -5.97
C HIS A 127 3.51 -19.60 -4.72
N LEU A 128 4.28 -18.51 -4.57
CA LEU A 128 5.03 -18.24 -3.34
C LEU A 128 4.09 -18.26 -2.13
N PHE A 129 2.97 -17.55 -2.19
CA PHE A 129 1.97 -17.54 -1.13
C PHE A 129 1.42 -18.93 -0.83
N SER A 130 1.09 -19.73 -1.85
CA SER A 130 0.65 -21.11 -1.67
C SER A 130 1.70 -21.97 -0.97
N ARG A 131 2.96 -21.90 -1.40
CA ARG A 131 4.06 -22.66 -0.78
C ARG A 131 4.27 -22.27 0.67
N ILE A 132 4.30 -20.98 0.93
CA ILE A 132 4.45 -20.40 2.27
C ILE A 132 3.28 -20.78 3.17
N SER A 133 2.05 -20.80 2.64
CA SER A 133 0.86 -21.22 3.38
C SER A 133 0.85 -22.72 3.72
N THR A 134 1.55 -23.54 2.93
CA THR A 134 1.71 -24.98 3.19
C THR A 134 2.91 -25.32 4.09
N MET A 135 3.79 -24.37 4.34
CA MET A 135 4.88 -24.55 5.31
C MET A 135 4.30 -24.46 6.72
N GLU A 136 4.54 -25.47 7.55
CA GLU A 136 4.20 -25.39 8.97
C GLU A 136 4.85 -24.12 9.57
N ILE A 137 4.01 -23.30 10.19
CA ILE A 137 4.47 -22.18 11.00
C ILE A 137 5.12 -22.83 12.23
N THR A 138 6.42 -23.11 12.12
CA THR A 138 7.24 -23.46 13.27
C THR A 138 7.15 -22.32 14.27
N GLU A 139 6.38 -22.52 15.33
CA GLU A 139 6.36 -21.67 16.50
C GLU A 139 7.80 -21.48 16.96
N SER A 140 8.34 -20.30 16.68
CA SER A 140 9.49 -19.81 17.43
C SER A 140 8.94 -19.47 18.81
N GLU A 141 9.55 -20.00 19.86
CA GLU A 141 9.05 -20.10 21.24
C GLU A 141 8.04 -19.02 21.68
N PRO A 142 6.93 -19.43 22.34
CA PRO A 142 5.90 -18.52 22.79
C PRO A 142 6.34 -17.82 24.08
N ASP A 143 6.25 -16.50 24.13
CA ASP A 143 5.84 -15.88 25.40
C ASP A 143 4.35 -16.19 25.56
N THR A 144 4.11 -17.27 26.31
CA THR A 144 2.85 -17.83 26.82
C THR A 144 1.63 -16.91 26.73
N ILE A 145 0.55 -17.41 26.13
CA ILE A 145 -0.77 -17.60 26.76
C ILE A 145 -1.54 -18.63 25.90
N GLU A 146 -1.98 -19.70 26.56
CA GLU A 146 -2.84 -20.75 26.02
C GLU A 146 -4.22 -20.19 25.62
N SER A 147 -4.82 -20.64 24.52
CA SER A 147 -6.05 -21.46 24.53
C SER A 147 -6.73 -21.62 23.15
N GLU A 148 -6.92 -22.91 22.82
CA GLU A 148 -8.10 -23.57 22.21
C GLU A 148 -8.78 -23.04 20.93
N ASP A 149 -8.60 -23.84 19.87
CA ASP A 149 -9.60 -24.37 18.92
C ASP A 149 -10.70 -23.42 18.42
N VAL A 150 -10.57 -22.89 17.20
CA VAL A 150 -11.74 -22.53 16.39
C VAL A 150 -11.50 -22.83 14.91
N GLY A 151 -12.38 -23.68 14.39
CA GLY A 151 -12.43 -24.12 13.00
C GLY A 151 -12.66 -23.00 11.98
N ILE A 152 -12.19 -23.30 10.77
CA ILE A 152 -12.32 -22.48 9.58
C ILE A 152 -13.79 -22.44 9.14
N THR A 153 -14.45 -21.30 9.33
CA THR A 153 -15.66 -20.92 8.58
C THR A 153 -15.68 -19.42 8.32
N GLY A 154 -15.63 -19.04 7.04
CA GLY A 154 -16.23 -17.82 6.49
C GLY A 154 -15.72 -16.45 6.97
N GLY A 155 -14.85 -15.82 6.18
CA GLY A 155 -15.09 -14.43 5.74
C GLY A 155 -14.95 -13.26 6.73
N GLU A 156 -14.36 -13.43 7.92
CA GLU A 156 -13.97 -12.29 8.77
C GLU A 156 -12.51 -12.44 9.23
N ILE A 157 -11.74 -11.36 9.08
CA ILE A 157 -10.39 -11.25 9.65
C ILE A 157 -10.55 -11.36 11.17
N SER A 158 -9.85 -12.30 11.83
CA SER A 158 -9.95 -12.47 13.29
C SER A 158 -9.61 -11.16 14.01
N LEU A 159 -10.22 -10.93 15.18
CA LEU A 159 -9.99 -9.73 16.01
C LEU A 159 -8.49 -9.52 16.29
N GLU A 160 -7.75 -10.59 16.51
CA GLU A 160 -6.30 -10.58 16.73
C GLU A 160 -5.53 -10.13 15.48
N MET A 161 -5.93 -10.60 14.30
CA MET A 161 -5.31 -10.20 13.04
C MET A 161 -5.65 -8.75 12.68
N LYS A 162 -6.86 -8.27 13.01
CA LYS A 162 -7.23 -6.86 12.89
C LYS A 162 -6.37 -6.00 13.81
N ALA A 163 -6.24 -6.37 15.09
CA ALA A 163 -5.39 -5.70 16.08
C ALA A 163 -3.93 -5.61 15.61
N LEU A 164 -3.42 -6.69 15.03
CA LEU A 164 -2.05 -6.75 14.52
C LEU A 164 -1.84 -5.89 13.27
N LEU A 165 -2.78 -5.93 12.31
CA LEU A 165 -2.76 -5.05 11.13
C LEU A 165 -2.85 -3.58 11.52
N PHE A 166 -3.74 -3.26 12.47
CA PHE A 166 -3.88 -1.91 12.98
C PHE A 166 -2.57 -1.46 13.64
N LYS A 167 -2.00 -2.26 14.54
CA LYS A 167 -0.74 -1.96 15.24
C LYS A 167 0.44 -1.73 14.30
N GLN A 168 0.57 -2.53 13.24
CA GLN A 168 1.76 -2.50 12.38
C GLN A 168 1.65 -1.53 11.20
N ALA A 169 0.46 -1.38 10.61
CA ALA A 169 0.30 -0.65 9.35
C ALA A 169 -0.47 0.66 9.50
N ILE A 170 -1.42 0.73 10.45
CA ILE A 170 -2.36 1.84 10.53
C ILE A 170 -1.99 2.79 11.66
N LYS A 171 -1.61 2.27 12.82
CA LYS A 171 -1.22 3.05 14.00
C LYS A 171 -0.03 3.98 13.73
N PRO A 172 1.07 3.57 13.06
CA PRO A 172 2.17 4.49 12.78
C PRO A 172 1.76 5.66 11.89
N VAL A 173 0.93 5.40 10.88
CA VAL A 173 0.43 6.44 9.96
C VAL A 173 -0.61 7.32 10.66
N LEU A 174 -1.48 6.73 11.47
CA LEU A 174 -2.44 7.47 12.30
C LEU A 174 -1.72 8.42 13.26
N ASP A 175 -0.68 7.95 13.94
CA ASP A 175 0.09 8.76 14.89
C ASP A 175 0.81 9.91 14.19
N GLU A 176 1.44 9.63 13.05
CA GLU A 176 2.12 10.66 12.26
C GLU A 176 1.14 11.73 11.76
N GLU A 177 -0.01 11.33 11.23
CA GLU A 177 -1.00 12.27 10.72
C GLU A 177 -1.73 13.03 11.83
N ILE A 178 -1.98 12.41 12.98
CA ILE A 178 -2.50 13.12 14.16
C ILE A 178 -1.46 14.13 14.68
N GLN A 179 -0.16 13.79 14.68
CA GLN A 179 0.88 14.73 15.06
C GLN A 179 0.93 15.93 14.11
N LYS A 180 0.91 15.69 12.78
CA LYS A 180 0.85 16.77 11.78
C LYS A 180 -0.39 17.64 11.96
N PHE A 181 -1.53 17.03 12.29
CA PHE A 181 -2.76 17.76 12.57
C PHE A 181 -2.62 18.65 13.82
N MET A 182 -2.04 18.14 14.92
CA MET A 182 -1.77 18.93 16.12
C MET A 182 -0.79 20.08 15.84
N ASP A 183 0.29 19.82 15.11
CA ASP A 183 1.29 20.83 14.76
C ASP A 183 0.66 21.97 13.93
N LYS A 184 -0.24 21.65 13.00
CA LYS A 184 -1.00 22.65 12.23
C LYS A 184 -1.93 23.48 13.10
N LEU A 185 -2.67 22.85 14.02
CA LEU A 185 -3.54 23.58 14.94
C LEU A 185 -2.75 24.51 15.87
N ALA A 186 -1.57 24.09 16.31
CA ALA A 186 -0.67 24.91 17.12
C ALA A 186 -0.12 26.11 16.34
N GLN A 187 0.23 25.92 15.05
CA GLN A 187 0.70 27.00 14.17
C GLN A 187 -0.41 28.01 13.84
N GLU A 188 -1.65 27.57 13.74
CA GLU A 188 -2.81 28.40 13.41
C GLU A 188 -3.46 29.03 14.67
N GLU A 189 -2.78 28.95 15.83
CA GLU A 189 -3.25 29.43 17.15
C GLU A 189 -4.65 28.91 17.55
N CYS A 190 -5.03 27.75 17.02
CA CYS A 190 -6.32 27.11 17.29
C CYS A 190 -6.23 26.28 18.57
N ALA A 191 -6.41 26.92 19.72
CA ALA A 191 -6.33 26.28 21.03
C ALA A 191 -7.66 25.60 21.43
N LEU A 192 -7.87 24.37 20.96
CA LEU A 192 -8.91 23.50 21.50
C LEU A 192 -8.25 22.46 22.41
N SER A 193 -8.17 22.74 23.71
CA SER A 193 -7.57 21.82 24.69
C SER A 193 -8.17 20.43 24.61
N GLU A 194 -9.50 20.34 24.45
CA GLU A 194 -10.19 19.05 24.27
C GLU A 194 -9.75 18.28 23.01
N VAL A 195 -9.34 18.97 21.95
CA VAL A 195 -8.85 18.35 20.69
C VAL A 195 -7.43 17.85 20.88
N THR A 196 -6.57 18.64 21.52
CA THR A 196 -5.20 18.22 21.88
C THR A 196 -5.24 17.01 22.80
N ASP A 197 -6.03 17.05 23.87
CA ASP A 197 -6.17 15.94 24.82
C ASP A 197 -6.64 14.66 24.12
N LEU A 198 -7.65 14.77 23.23
CA LEU A 198 -8.16 13.62 22.46
C LEU A 198 -7.13 13.08 21.46
N SER A 199 -6.33 13.94 20.83
CA SER A 199 -5.28 13.56 19.89
C SER A 199 -4.13 12.84 20.59
N GLU A 200 -3.67 13.37 21.73
CA GLU A 200 -2.67 12.72 22.58
C GLU A 200 -3.19 11.38 23.11
N ASP A 201 -4.46 11.32 23.53
CA ASP A 201 -5.12 10.10 23.96
C ASP A 201 -5.18 9.03 22.87
N ILE A 202 -5.31 9.40 21.58
CA ILE A 202 -5.28 8.44 20.46
C ILE A 202 -3.85 7.92 20.26
N ILE A 203 -2.85 8.80 20.31
CA ILE A 203 -1.44 8.42 20.17
C ILE A 203 -1.01 7.49 21.32
N ALA A 204 -1.43 7.79 22.54
CA ALA A 204 -1.10 6.99 23.72
C ALA A 204 -1.90 5.68 23.85
N SER A 205 -2.96 5.50 23.04
CA SER A 205 -3.78 4.29 23.10
C SER A 205 -3.00 3.05 22.68
N ASP A 206 -3.23 1.94 23.37
CA ASP A 206 -2.73 0.64 22.92
C ASP A 206 -3.35 0.33 21.55
N ALA A 207 -2.48 0.02 20.60
CA ALA A 207 -2.88 -0.33 19.25
C ALA A 207 -3.66 -1.66 19.19
N ALA A 208 -3.63 -2.47 20.25
CA ALA A 208 -4.47 -3.65 20.35
C ALA A 208 -5.98 -3.33 20.52
N ASP A 209 -6.33 -2.16 21.08
CA ASP A 209 -7.71 -1.77 21.39
C ASP A 209 -8.35 -0.92 20.30
N ILE A 210 -8.56 -1.53 19.12
CA ILE A 210 -9.13 -0.86 17.93
C ILE A 210 -10.47 -0.18 18.23
N GLU A 211 -11.37 -0.83 18.98
CA GLU A 211 -12.69 -0.27 19.31
C GLU A 211 -12.59 1.01 20.15
N GLN A 212 -11.60 1.07 21.03
CA GLN A 212 -11.33 2.27 21.81
C GLN A 212 -10.81 3.38 20.89
N ILE A 213 -9.91 3.06 19.97
CA ILE A 213 -9.36 4.03 19.02
C ILE A 213 -10.42 4.54 18.04
N LYS A 214 -11.30 3.67 17.53
CA LYS A 214 -12.48 4.08 16.73
C LYS A 214 -13.32 5.11 17.47
N THR A 215 -13.63 4.83 18.74
CA THR A 215 -14.45 5.70 19.58
C THR A 215 -13.76 7.06 19.79
N LYS A 216 -12.45 7.07 20.05
CA LYS A 216 -11.66 8.30 20.20
C LYS A 216 -11.57 9.10 18.90
N CYS A 217 -11.36 8.46 17.75
CA CYS A 217 -11.37 9.11 16.43
C CYS A 217 -12.73 9.77 16.13
N ALA A 218 -13.83 9.07 16.41
CA ALA A 218 -15.18 9.62 16.22
C ALA A 218 -15.44 10.82 17.15
N ARG A 219 -14.98 10.76 18.41
CA ARG A 219 -15.06 11.89 19.35
C ARG A 219 -14.21 13.07 18.89
N LEU A 220 -13.00 12.84 18.38
CA LEU A 220 -12.14 13.88 17.83
C LEU A 220 -12.84 14.58 16.64
N GLN A 221 -13.40 13.81 15.70
CA GLN A 221 -14.20 14.34 14.59
C GLN A 221 -15.39 15.18 15.07
N GLN A 222 -16.12 14.71 16.08
CA GLN A 222 -17.28 15.43 16.62
C GLN A 222 -16.85 16.73 17.33
N THR A 223 -15.73 16.72 18.02
CA THR A 223 -15.21 17.88 18.76
C THR A 223 -14.75 18.96 17.79
N CYS A 224 -14.05 18.60 16.71
CA CYS A 224 -13.67 19.57 15.69
C CYS A 224 -14.86 20.24 14.98
N ARG A 225 -16.04 19.60 14.88
CA ARG A 225 -17.22 20.21 14.22
C ARG A 225 -17.68 21.53 14.84
N LYS A 226 -17.26 21.82 16.07
CA LYS A 226 -17.60 23.06 16.78
C LYS A 226 -16.75 24.25 16.32
N ASP A 227 -15.65 24.01 15.62
CA ASP A 227 -14.71 25.03 15.16
C ASP A 227 -14.44 24.88 13.65
N ALA A 228 -14.52 25.99 12.92
CA ALA A 228 -14.45 25.98 11.46
C ALA A 228 -13.05 25.57 10.95
N LEU A 229 -12.00 25.97 11.67
CA LEU A 229 -10.60 25.75 11.28
C LEU A 229 -10.17 24.32 11.65
N CYS A 230 -10.59 23.81 12.81
CA CYS A 230 -10.48 22.40 13.19
C CYS A 230 -11.23 21.50 12.20
N THR A 231 -12.45 21.90 11.80
CA THR A 231 -13.27 21.16 10.82
C THR A 231 -12.59 21.04 9.46
N GLU A 232 -11.87 22.07 9.01
CA GLU A 232 -11.16 22.01 7.74
C GLU A 232 -9.93 21.10 7.84
N ASN A 233 -9.13 21.26 8.90
CA ASN A 233 -7.90 20.50 9.08
C ASN A 233 -8.16 19.00 9.31
N ILE A 234 -9.21 18.64 10.06
CA ILE A 234 -9.53 17.23 10.34
C ILE A 234 -9.98 16.43 9.11
N LYS A 235 -10.35 17.10 8.01
CA LYS A 235 -10.68 16.41 6.74
C LYS A 235 -9.51 15.59 6.19
N GLN A 236 -8.27 16.00 6.47
CA GLN A 236 -7.08 15.27 6.05
C GLN A 236 -6.98 13.89 6.73
N LEU A 237 -7.57 13.75 7.92
CA LEU A 237 -7.64 12.48 8.66
C LEU A 237 -8.83 11.60 8.26
N ALA A 238 -9.79 12.13 7.47
CA ALA A 238 -11.01 11.40 7.10
C ALA A 238 -10.76 10.07 6.36
N PRO A 239 -9.79 9.94 5.45
CA PRO A 239 -9.45 8.65 4.83
C PRO A 239 -9.01 7.60 5.85
N LEU A 240 -8.16 7.99 6.81
CA LEU A 240 -7.69 7.09 7.87
C LEU A 240 -8.84 6.67 8.80
N PHE A 241 -9.68 7.60 9.24
CA PHE A 241 -10.84 7.27 10.06
C PHE A 241 -11.83 6.35 9.35
N ASN A 242 -12.00 6.50 8.03
CA ASN A 242 -12.81 5.59 7.22
C ASN A 242 -12.22 4.18 7.14
N ILE A 243 -10.89 4.04 7.11
CA ILE A 243 -10.23 2.73 7.16
C ILE A 243 -10.42 2.11 8.55
N ILE A 244 -10.15 2.87 9.61
CA ILE A 244 -10.22 2.41 11.01
C ILE A 244 -11.65 1.99 11.38
N SER A 245 -12.68 2.69 10.93
CA SER A 245 -14.07 2.32 11.21
C SER A 245 -14.52 0.99 10.57
N ARG A 246 -13.80 0.50 9.56
CA ARG A 246 -14.12 -0.74 8.82
C ARG A 246 -13.35 -1.98 9.29
N LEU A 247 -12.35 -1.80 10.15
CA LEU A 247 -11.63 -2.90 10.79
C LEU A 247 -12.48 -3.45 11.91
#